data_AF-A0A967LYW5-F1
#
_entry.id   AF-A0A967LYW5-F1
#
_cell.length_a   1.000
_cell.length_b   1.000
_cell.length_c   1.000
_cell.angle_alpha   90.00
_cell.angle_beta   90.00
_cell.angle_gamma   90.00
#
_symmetry.space_group_name_H-M   'P 1'
#
loop_
_entity.id
_entity.type
_entity.pdbx_description
1 polymer ?
#
loop_
_entity_poly.entity_id
_entity_poly.type
_entity_poly.pdbx_seq_one_letter_code
_entity_poly.pdbx_strand_id
1 'polypeptide(L)'
;MLRFPNLLILPDKVYSLSIEELNSKRASDRFLVDHKVRGVNFSDPFDAWMTSLAVSKEFLEDYGLYKLKIPIEWLLIRFLRHHVETDSLNLLSADDGQVLTSSNFKEYLGREFASTEAEEILRALLESWAGVHPGGALEFRDLFVSTDFTLEIFSSSLKALISQGHIKELGQNVYTVK
;
A
#
# COMPACT_ATOMS: atom_id res chain seq x y z
N MET A 1 10.91 7.79 -12.73
CA MET A 1 11.03 6.72 -11.72
C MET A 1 9.71 6.66 -10.96
N LEU A 2 9.07 5.50 -11.00
CA LEU A 2 7.88 5.22 -10.20
C LEU A 2 8.22 5.47 -8.71
N ARG A 3 7.36 6.17 -7.99
CA ARG A 3 7.58 6.50 -6.56
C ARG A 3 6.67 5.64 -5.70
N PHE A 4 7.10 4.40 -5.50
CA PHE A 4 6.37 3.48 -4.64
C PHE A 4 6.34 3.98 -3.18
N PRO A 5 5.20 3.80 -2.49
CA PRO A 5 5.16 3.74 -1.03
C PRO A 5 6.17 2.71 -0.53
N ASN A 6 6.87 3.05 0.56
CA ASN A 6 7.96 2.25 1.11
C ASN A 6 7.60 1.61 2.45
N LEU A 7 6.37 1.80 2.91
CA LEU A 7 5.84 1.16 4.11
C LEU A 7 4.53 0.46 3.80
N LEU A 8 4.34 -0.70 4.43
CA LEU A 8 3.04 -1.34 4.56
C LEU A 8 2.77 -1.51 6.06
N ILE A 9 1.75 -0.82 6.54
CA ILE A 9 1.35 -0.80 7.94
C ILE A 9 0.12 -1.69 8.08
N LEU A 10 0.21 -2.67 8.95
CA LEU A 10 -0.90 -3.52 9.36
C LEU A 10 -1.18 -3.25 10.85
N PRO A 11 -2.37 -3.62 11.36
CA PRO A 11 -2.71 -3.37 12.77
C PRO A 11 -1.72 -3.98 13.78
N ASP A 12 -1.04 -5.05 13.41
CA ASP A 12 -0.13 -5.82 14.28
C ASP A 12 1.34 -5.80 13.80
N LYS A 13 1.60 -5.36 12.58
CA LYS A 13 2.94 -5.41 11.96
C LYS A 13 3.20 -4.21 11.07
N VAL A 14 4.47 -3.82 10.97
CA VAL A 14 4.90 -2.78 10.04
C VAL A 14 6.03 -3.32 9.20
N TYR A 15 5.86 -3.31 7.89
CA TYR A 15 6.88 -3.74 6.94
C TYR A 15 7.50 -2.55 6.22
N SER A 16 8.84 -2.49 6.19
CA SER A 16 9.57 -1.69 5.21
C SER A 16 9.60 -2.43 3.87
N LEU A 17 9.27 -1.73 2.79
CA LEU A 17 9.23 -2.26 1.44
C LEU A 17 10.45 -1.80 0.63
N SER A 18 11.12 -2.76 -0.01
CA SER A 18 12.10 -2.51 -1.07
C SER A 18 11.56 -3.08 -2.38
N ILE A 19 11.50 -2.24 -3.42
CA ILE A 19 10.86 -2.57 -4.70
C ILE A 19 11.81 -2.26 -5.84
N GLU A 20 12.08 -3.25 -6.66
CA GLU A 20 12.98 -3.17 -7.80
C GLU A 20 12.29 -3.71 -9.04
N GLU A 21 12.31 -2.96 -10.14
CA GLU A 21 11.81 -3.46 -11.43
C GLU A 21 12.68 -4.62 -11.91
N LEU A 22 12.04 -5.67 -12.40
CA LEU A 22 12.68 -6.92 -12.80
C LEU A 22 12.30 -7.29 -14.23
N ASN A 23 13.32 -7.51 -15.07
CA ASN A 23 13.12 -8.13 -16.38
C ASN A 23 13.04 -9.65 -16.23
N SER A 24 11.91 -10.15 -15.73
CA SER A 24 11.68 -11.57 -15.51
C SER A 24 11.24 -12.30 -16.79
N LYS A 25 11.45 -13.62 -16.84
CA LYS A 25 10.91 -14.45 -17.92
C LYS A 25 9.38 -14.34 -17.99
N ARG A 26 8.72 -14.37 -16.84
CA ARG A 26 7.28 -14.13 -16.69
C ARG A 26 6.84 -12.80 -17.32
N ALA A 27 7.60 -11.72 -17.08
CA ALA A 27 7.30 -10.41 -17.65
C ALA A 27 7.37 -10.42 -19.19
N SER A 28 8.37 -11.11 -19.74
CA SER A 28 8.52 -11.30 -21.18
C SER A 28 7.38 -12.14 -21.76
N ASP A 29 7.11 -13.31 -21.17
CA ASP A 29 6.17 -14.30 -21.69
C ASP A 29 4.71 -13.81 -21.64
N ARG A 30 4.37 -12.98 -20.64
CA ARG A 30 3.01 -12.50 -20.37
C ARG A 30 2.80 -11.01 -20.63
N PHE A 31 3.80 -10.33 -21.19
CA PHE A 31 3.75 -8.89 -21.49
C PHE A 31 3.39 -8.03 -20.25
N LEU A 32 4.19 -8.15 -19.20
CA LEU A 32 4.00 -7.47 -17.91
C LEU A 32 5.12 -6.48 -17.61
N VAL A 33 4.88 -5.55 -16.68
CA VAL A 33 5.92 -4.88 -15.92
C VAL A 33 5.96 -5.51 -14.54
N ASP A 34 7.09 -6.16 -14.22
CA ASP A 34 7.26 -6.97 -13.03
C ASP A 34 8.24 -6.31 -12.06
N HIS A 35 7.98 -6.50 -10.77
CA HIS A 35 8.82 -5.96 -9.71
C HIS A 35 9.11 -7.07 -8.71
N LYS A 36 10.34 -7.08 -8.21
CA LYS A 36 10.70 -7.83 -7.03
C LYS A 36 10.43 -6.97 -5.81
N VAL A 37 9.62 -7.48 -4.89
CA VAL A 37 9.28 -6.78 -3.64
C VAL A 37 9.80 -7.59 -2.46
N ARG A 38 10.46 -6.90 -1.54
CA ARG A 38 10.86 -7.44 -0.24
C ARG A 38 10.20 -6.63 0.87
N GLY A 39 9.46 -7.30 1.74
CA GLY A 39 8.96 -6.74 2.99
C GLY A 39 9.79 -7.23 4.16
N VAL A 40 10.21 -6.32 5.04
CA VAL A 40 10.93 -6.64 6.28
C VAL A 40 10.22 -5.98 7.45
N ASN A 41 9.82 -6.77 8.44
CA ASN A 41 9.16 -6.25 9.63
C ASN A 41 10.14 -5.36 10.43
N PHE A 42 9.69 -4.19 10.85
CA PHE A 42 10.50 -3.26 11.66
C PHE A 42 10.88 -3.84 13.03
N SER A 43 9.97 -4.59 13.66
CA SER A 43 10.19 -5.15 15.00
C SER A 43 11.02 -6.43 14.98
N ASP A 44 10.94 -7.20 13.89
CA ASP A 44 11.63 -8.47 13.74
C ASP A 44 12.19 -8.64 12.32
N PRO A 45 13.50 -8.41 12.12
CA PRO A 45 14.13 -8.58 10.80
C PRO A 45 14.06 -10.02 10.24
N PHE A 46 13.75 -11.03 11.06
CA PHE A 46 13.54 -12.41 10.62
C PHE A 46 12.13 -12.64 10.07
N ASP A 47 11.15 -11.82 10.45
CA ASP A 47 9.84 -11.74 9.78
C ASP A 47 10.00 -10.91 8.50
N ALA A 48 10.47 -11.59 7.46
CA ALA A 48 10.68 -11.02 6.15
C ALA A 48 10.17 -11.95 5.05
N TRP A 49 9.66 -11.35 3.98
CA TRP A 49 9.14 -12.06 2.82
C TRP A 49 9.61 -11.41 1.53
N MET A 50 9.50 -12.16 0.44
CA MET A 50 9.87 -11.72 -0.89
C MET A 50 8.87 -12.28 -1.90
N THR A 51 8.39 -11.43 -2.80
CA THR A 51 7.44 -11.83 -3.83
C THR A 51 7.64 -11.05 -5.12
N SER A 52 6.93 -11.45 -6.17
CA SER A 52 6.76 -10.68 -7.41
C SER A 52 5.53 -9.78 -7.32
N LEU A 53 5.60 -8.61 -7.92
CA LEU A 53 4.48 -7.68 -8.01
C LEU A 53 4.43 -7.11 -9.43
N ALA A 54 3.41 -7.52 -10.19
CA ALA A 54 3.32 -7.19 -11.59
C ALA A 54 2.00 -6.53 -11.97
N VAL A 55 2.09 -5.72 -13.02
CA VAL A 55 0.97 -5.08 -13.72
C VAL A 55 1.02 -5.49 -15.20
N SER A 56 -0.12 -5.70 -15.85
CA SER A 56 -0.12 -5.88 -17.30
C SER A 56 0.29 -4.59 -18.01
N LYS A 57 1.12 -4.69 -19.06
CA LYS A 57 1.59 -3.51 -19.80
C LYS A 57 0.42 -2.74 -20.43
N GLU A 58 -0.55 -3.45 -21.00
CA GLU A 58 -1.77 -2.85 -21.55
C GLU A 58 -2.49 -1.97 -20.51
N PHE A 59 -2.70 -2.49 -19.29
CA PHE A 59 -3.36 -1.72 -18.26
C PHE A 59 -2.53 -0.51 -17.81
N LEU A 60 -1.20 -0.68 -17.70
CA LEU A 60 -0.31 0.42 -17.34
C LEU A 60 -0.34 1.55 -18.39
N GLU A 61 -0.33 1.21 -19.68
CA GLU A 61 -0.41 2.17 -20.79
C GLU A 61 -1.75 2.91 -20.81
N ASP A 62 -2.85 2.19 -20.55
CA ASP A 62 -4.20 2.76 -20.53
C ASP A 62 -4.54 3.47 -19.20
N TYR A 63 -3.72 3.33 -18.16
CA TYR A 63 -4.07 3.78 -16.81
C TYR A 63 -4.43 5.28 -16.76
N GLY A 64 -3.73 6.11 -17.53
CA GLY A 64 -4.00 7.55 -17.62
C GLY A 64 -5.39 7.89 -18.16
N LEU A 65 -6.01 7.00 -18.94
CA LEU A 65 -7.34 7.20 -19.53
C LEU A 65 -8.46 7.11 -18.49
N TYR A 66 -8.22 6.41 -17.38
CA TYR A 66 -9.20 6.28 -16.28
C TYR A 66 -9.33 7.56 -15.45
N LYS A 67 -8.41 8.53 -15.60
CA LYS A 67 -8.43 9.83 -14.91
C LYS A 67 -8.56 9.72 -13.38
N LEU A 68 -7.99 8.68 -12.79
CA LEU A 68 -7.98 8.46 -11.35
C LEU A 68 -6.93 9.36 -10.70
N LYS A 69 -7.22 9.81 -9.47
CA LYS A 69 -6.26 10.60 -8.66
C LYS A 69 -5.19 9.73 -7.99
N ILE A 70 -5.34 8.40 -8.04
CA ILE A 70 -4.47 7.43 -7.37
C ILE A 70 -3.37 7.01 -8.35
N PRO A 71 -2.07 7.13 -8.01
CA PRO A 71 -0.98 6.57 -8.81
C PRO A 71 -1.06 5.05 -8.94
N ILE A 72 -0.59 4.50 -10.06
CA ILE A 72 -0.61 3.03 -10.29
C ILE A 72 0.23 2.29 -9.25
N GLU A 73 1.32 2.90 -8.78
CA GLU A 73 2.17 2.35 -7.71
C GLU A 73 1.38 2.15 -6.43
N TRP A 74 0.44 3.05 -6.11
CA TRP A 74 -0.35 2.96 -4.90
C TRP A 74 -1.36 1.82 -5.00
N LEU A 75 -1.96 1.62 -6.17
CA LEU A 75 -2.81 0.45 -6.43
C LEU A 75 -2.03 -0.85 -6.35
N LEU A 76 -0.80 -0.88 -6.87
CA LEU A 76 0.08 -2.03 -6.76
C LEU A 76 0.39 -2.38 -5.30
N ILE A 77 0.63 -1.39 -4.43
CA ILE A 77 0.81 -1.66 -3.00
C ILE A 77 -0.49 -2.11 -2.32
N ARG A 78 -1.66 -1.59 -2.71
CA ARG A 78 -2.94 -2.10 -2.18
C ARG A 78 -3.24 -3.52 -2.62
N PHE A 79 -2.93 -3.86 -3.87
CA PHE A 79 -2.98 -5.21 -4.38
C PHE A 79 -2.05 -6.14 -3.57
N LEU A 80 -0.81 -5.72 -3.33
CA LEU A 80 0.13 -6.43 -2.46
C LEU A 80 -0.39 -6.58 -1.02
N ARG A 81 -0.91 -5.49 -0.42
CA ARG A 81 -1.50 -5.49 0.93
C ARG A 81 -2.55 -6.58 1.07
N HIS A 82 -3.47 -6.67 0.11
CA HIS A 82 -4.50 -7.71 0.10
C HIS A 82 -3.91 -9.12 0.22
N HIS A 83 -2.82 -9.39 -0.51
CA HIS A 83 -2.14 -10.68 -0.45
C HIS A 83 -1.36 -10.92 0.85
N VAL A 84 -0.80 -9.87 1.45
CA VAL A 84 -0.18 -9.96 2.78
C VAL A 84 -1.24 -10.26 3.85
N GLU A 85 -2.37 -9.55 3.85
CA GLU A 85 -3.45 -9.73 4.83
C GLU A 85 -4.14 -11.09 4.75
N THR A 86 -4.21 -11.67 3.55
CA THR A 86 -4.84 -12.96 3.31
C THR A 86 -3.85 -14.14 3.30
N ASP A 87 -2.59 -13.90 3.68
CA ASP A 87 -1.50 -14.88 3.67
C ASP A 87 -1.39 -15.64 2.33
N SER A 88 -1.47 -14.89 1.23
CA SER A 88 -1.56 -15.42 -0.13
C SER A 88 -0.48 -14.88 -1.07
N LEU A 89 0.65 -14.43 -0.51
CA LEU A 89 1.81 -13.95 -1.27
C LEU A 89 2.36 -14.96 -2.28
N ASN A 90 2.17 -16.26 -2.03
CA ASN A 90 2.54 -17.34 -2.94
C ASN A 90 1.80 -17.24 -4.29
N LEU A 91 0.56 -16.74 -4.31
CA LEU A 91 -0.23 -16.54 -5.52
C LEU A 91 0.36 -15.46 -6.44
N LEU A 92 1.18 -14.56 -5.90
CA LEU A 92 1.88 -13.56 -6.67
C LEU A 92 3.20 -14.07 -7.26
N SER A 93 3.90 -14.94 -6.53
CA SER A 93 5.27 -15.36 -6.85
C SER A 93 5.42 -16.37 -8.01
N ALA A 94 4.33 -17.02 -8.43
CA ALA A 94 4.37 -18.03 -9.48
C ALA A 94 4.55 -17.43 -10.89
N ASP A 95 5.02 -18.24 -11.84
CA ASP A 95 5.14 -17.85 -13.26
C ASP A 95 3.80 -17.42 -13.87
N ASP A 96 2.73 -18.12 -13.49
CA ASP A 96 1.33 -17.82 -13.82
C ASP A 96 0.63 -16.96 -12.74
N GLY A 97 1.40 -16.43 -11.78
CA GLY A 97 0.88 -15.70 -10.63
C GLY A 97 -0.05 -14.54 -10.98
N GLN A 98 -0.83 -14.12 -9.99
CA GLN A 98 -1.77 -13.02 -10.13
C GLN A 98 -1.04 -11.70 -10.38
N VAL A 99 -1.71 -10.82 -11.13
CA VAL A 99 -1.19 -9.51 -11.55
C VAL A 99 -2.32 -8.49 -11.50
N LEU A 100 -1.96 -7.21 -11.37
CA LEU A 100 -2.91 -6.12 -11.51
C LEU A 100 -3.24 -5.89 -12.99
N THR A 101 -4.53 -5.84 -13.32
CA THR A 101 -5.05 -5.69 -14.69
C THR A 101 -6.22 -4.72 -14.73
N SER A 102 -6.65 -4.36 -15.94
CA SER A 102 -7.87 -3.58 -16.18
C SER A 102 -9.15 -4.27 -15.66
N SER A 103 -9.12 -5.59 -15.48
CA SER A 103 -10.28 -6.36 -15.01
C SER A 103 -10.43 -6.39 -13.49
N ASN A 104 -9.34 -6.29 -12.72
CA ASN A 104 -9.39 -6.41 -11.25
C ASN A 104 -9.04 -5.12 -10.49
N PHE A 105 -8.43 -4.10 -11.13
CA PHE A 105 -7.89 -2.95 -10.39
C PHE A 105 -8.92 -2.20 -9.54
N LYS A 106 -10.20 -2.22 -9.95
CA LYS A 106 -11.29 -1.52 -9.26
C LYS A 106 -11.51 -2.03 -7.85
N GLU A 107 -11.17 -3.29 -7.58
CA GLU A 107 -11.27 -3.91 -6.25
C GLU A 107 -10.31 -3.26 -5.24
N TYR A 108 -9.26 -2.58 -5.73
CA TYR A 108 -8.21 -1.95 -4.92
C TYR A 108 -8.31 -0.41 -4.87
N LEU A 109 -9.38 0.17 -5.45
CA LEU A 109 -9.66 1.61 -5.34
C LEU A 109 -10.12 2.02 -3.93
N GLY A 110 -10.47 1.04 -3.11
CA GLY A 110 -10.99 1.23 -1.77
C GLY A 110 -12.51 1.18 -1.72
N ARG A 111 -13.03 1.18 -0.49
CA ARG A 111 -14.44 1.06 -0.15
C ARG A 111 -14.85 2.19 0.78
N GLU A 112 -16.15 2.41 0.84
CA GLU A 112 -16.74 3.37 1.77
C GLU A 112 -16.87 2.73 3.16
N PHE A 113 -16.58 3.51 4.20
CA PHE A 113 -16.68 3.12 5.60
C PHE A 113 -17.42 4.19 6.38
N ALA A 114 -18.06 3.80 7.48
CA ALA A 114 -18.59 4.79 8.42
C ALA A 114 -17.42 5.59 9.04
N SER A 115 -17.62 6.88 9.32
CA SER A 115 -16.54 7.75 9.84
C SER A 115 -15.86 7.17 11.08
N THR A 116 -16.66 6.65 12.01
CA THR A 116 -16.17 6.06 13.27
C THR A 116 -15.31 4.84 13.03
N GLU A 117 -15.74 3.95 12.12
CA GLU A 117 -15.02 2.74 11.75
C GLU A 117 -13.70 3.08 11.03
N ALA A 118 -13.73 4.03 10.10
CA ALA A 118 -12.54 4.49 9.40
C ALA A 118 -11.51 5.11 10.36
N GLU A 119 -11.96 5.90 11.33
CA GLU A 119 -11.10 6.47 12.38
C GLU A 119 -10.52 5.41 13.33
N GLU A 120 -11.28 4.36 13.67
CA GLU A 120 -10.79 3.23 14.48
C GLU A 120 -9.69 2.46 13.76
N ILE A 121 -9.90 2.12 12.49
CA ILE A 121 -8.91 1.43 11.66
C ILE A 121 -7.63 2.28 11.54
N LEU A 122 -7.75 3.58 11.25
CA LEU A 122 -6.57 4.45 11.15
C LEU A 122 -5.83 4.56 12.48
N ARG A 123 -6.54 4.64 13.60
CA ARG A 123 -5.91 4.65 14.93
C ARG A 123 -5.12 3.38 15.18
N ALA A 124 -5.67 2.22 14.86
CA ALA A 124 -4.94 0.95 14.99
C ALA A 124 -3.65 0.93 14.15
N LEU A 125 -3.70 1.42 12.90
CA LEU A 125 -2.49 1.53 12.06
C LEU A 125 -1.46 2.52 12.62
N LEU A 126 -1.92 3.66 13.12
CA LEU A 126 -1.04 4.68 13.71
C LEU A 126 -0.42 4.21 15.02
N GLU A 127 -1.14 3.46 15.84
CA GLU A 127 -0.64 2.83 17.06
C GLU A 127 0.42 1.77 16.74
N SER A 128 0.18 0.93 15.72
CA SER A 128 1.17 -0.02 15.19
C SER A 128 2.45 0.68 14.75
N TRP A 129 2.35 1.76 13.97
CA TRP A 129 3.49 2.58 13.57
C TRP A 129 4.22 3.20 14.76
N ALA A 130 3.48 3.81 15.69
CA ALA A 130 4.07 4.45 16.86
C ALA A 130 4.78 3.45 17.78
N GLY A 131 4.32 2.20 17.82
CA GLY A 131 4.94 1.12 18.58
C GLY A 131 6.33 0.75 18.07
N VAL A 132 6.53 0.77 16.74
CA VAL A 132 7.81 0.39 16.13
C VAL A 132 8.75 1.57 15.89
N HIS A 133 8.19 2.77 15.67
CA HIS A 133 8.96 3.98 15.44
C HIS A 133 8.33 5.18 16.18
N PRO A 134 8.49 5.28 17.51
CA PRO A 134 7.94 6.39 18.29
C PRO A 134 8.44 7.75 17.77
N GLY A 135 7.51 8.68 17.53
CA GLY A 135 7.81 10.00 16.94
C GLY A 135 8.31 9.97 15.50
N GLY A 136 8.23 8.80 14.83
CA GLY A 136 8.60 8.61 13.44
C GLY A 136 7.64 9.34 12.49
N ALA A 137 8.22 9.99 11.48
CA ALA A 137 7.45 10.62 10.42
C ALA A 137 6.84 9.57 9.48
N LEU A 138 5.63 9.84 9.02
CA LEU A 138 4.85 8.96 8.17
C LEU A 138 4.22 9.77 7.03
N GLU A 139 4.32 9.28 5.79
CA GLU A 139 3.72 9.97 4.65
C GLU A 139 2.27 9.53 4.42
N PHE A 140 1.46 10.44 3.87
CA PHE A 140 0.08 10.16 3.44
C PHE A 140 -0.03 8.93 2.57
N ARG A 141 0.90 8.76 1.62
CA ARG A 141 0.86 7.64 0.67
C ARG A 141 0.96 6.30 1.39
N ASP A 142 1.81 6.21 2.40
CA ASP A 142 2.11 4.98 3.11
C ASP A 142 0.93 4.56 3.99
N LEU A 143 0.30 5.52 4.67
CA LEU A 143 -0.98 5.29 5.35
C LEU A 143 -2.10 4.91 4.38
N PHE A 144 -2.24 5.64 3.28
CA PHE A 144 -3.34 5.43 2.34
C PHE A 144 -3.32 4.02 1.73
N VAL A 145 -2.17 3.54 1.29
CA VAL A 145 -2.04 2.19 0.72
C VAL A 145 -2.14 1.09 1.77
N SER A 146 -1.95 1.43 3.05
CA SER A 146 -2.15 0.55 4.20
C SER A 146 -3.61 0.42 4.62
N THR A 147 -4.54 1.09 3.93
CA THR A 147 -5.99 1.00 4.15
C THR A 147 -6.70 0.56 2.87
N ASP A 148 -7.93 0.06 3.02
CA ASP A 148 -8.86 -0.20 1.91
C ASP A 148 -9.86 0.94 1.71
N PHE A 149 -9.50 2.19 2.03
CA PHE A 149 -10.42 3.33 1.97
C PHE A 149 -10.47 3.97 0.60
N THR A 150 -11.60 4.56 0.23
CA THR A 150 -11.61 5.59 -0.82
C THR A 150 -10.76 6.79 -0.38
N LEU A 151 -10.25 7.56 -1.36
CA LEU A 151 -9.39 8.71 -1.07
C LEU A 151 -10.13 9.78 -0.26
N GLU A 152 -11.43 9.93 -0.50
CA GLU A 152 -12.34 10.83 0.18
C GLU A 152 -12.47 10.47 1.67
N ILE A 153 -12.78 9.21 1.98
CA ILE A 153 -12.89 8.71 3.36
C ILE A 153 -11.55 8.81 4.08
N PHE A 154 -10.47 8.38 3.44
CA PHE A 154 -9.15 8.48 4.04
C PHE A 154 -8.78 9.92 4.41
N SER A 155 -9.01 10.86 3.48
CA SER A 155 -8.70 12.28 3.69
C SER A 155 -9.56 12.92 4.78
N SER A 156 -10.84 12.55 4.90
CA SER A 156 -11.72 13.09 5.93
C SER A 156 -11.37 12.54 7.32
N SER A 157 -11.16 11.23 7.44
CA SER A 157 -10.77 10.59 8.70
C SER A 157 -9.40 11.07 9.18
N LEU A 158 -8.43 11.27 8.29
CA LEU A 158 -7.13 11.81 8.67
C LEU A 158 -7.25 13.23 9.25
N LYS A 159 -8.08 14.10 8.64
CA LYS A 159 -8.37 15.44 9.18
C LYS A 159 -9.06 15.39 10.53
N ALA A 160 -9.95 14.43 10.76
CA ALA A 160 -10.58 14.22 12.05
C ALA A 160 -9.54 13.84 13.12
N LEU A 161 -8.62 12.93 12.82
CA LEU A 161 -7.55 12.54 13.75
C LEU A 161 -6.57 13.69 14.04
N ILE A 162 -6.30 14.56 13.05
CA ILE A 162 -5.52 15.79 13.26
C ILE A 162 -6.26 16.75 14.22
N SER A 163 -7.56 16.98 14.01
CA SER A 163 -8.34 17.92 14.81
C SER A 163 -8.55 17.44 16.25
N GLN A 164 -8.65 16.12 16.45
CA GLN A 164 -8.68 15.46 17.76
C GLN A 164 -7.30 15.43 18.44
N GLY A 165 -6.23 15.75 17.72
CA GLY A 165 -4.87 15.84 18.26
C GLY A 165 -4.13 14.50 18.36
N HIS A 166 -4.65 13.42 17.78
CA HIS A 166 -4.00 12.10 17.73
C HIS A 166 -2.75 12.10 16.84
N ILE A 167 -2.78 12.90 15.77
CA ILE A 167 -1.64 13.05 14.86
C ILE A 167 -1.37 14.54 14.62
N LYS A 168 -0.12 14.85 14.27
CA LYS A 168 0.32 16.19 13.89
C LYS A 168 0.81 16.17 12.45
N GLU A 169 0.28 17.03 11.61
CA GLU A 169 0.85 17.29 10.28
C GLU A 169 2.11 18.16 10.41
N LEU A 170 3.21 17.68 9.85
CA LEU A 170 4.51 18.36 9.81
C LEU A 170 4.70 19.19 8.52
N GLY A 171 3.84 18.96 7.52
CA GLY A 171 3.83 19.63 6.22
C GLY A 171 3.96 18.65 5.07
N GLN A 172 3.55 19.06 3.86
CA GLN A 172 3.68 18.27 2.62
C GLN A 172 3.15 16.82 2.74
N ASN A 173 2.00 16.61 3.40
CA ASN A 173 1.42 15.28 3.57
C ASN A 173 2.29 14.33 4.43
N VAL A 174 3.07 14.88 5.37
CA VAL A 174 3.88 14.14 6.35
C VAL A 174 3.28 14.35 7.75
N TYR A 175 3.16 13.27 8.51
CA TYR A 175 2.52 13.23 9.82
C TYR A 175 3.46 12.61 10.86
N THR A 176 3.23 12.93 12.13
CA THR A 176 3.75 12.19 13.29
C THR A 176 2.61 11.85 14.21
N VAL A 177 2.67 10.67 14.83
CA VAL A 177 1.77 10.29 15.93
C VAL A 177 2.19 11.08 17.17
N LYS A 178 1.21 11.51 17.98
CA LYS A 178 1.44 12.23 19.24
C LYS A 178 1.30 11.32 20.45
#